data_AF-W9V4F5-F1
#
_entry.id   AF-W9V4F5-F1
#
_cell.length_a   1.000
_cell.length_b   1.000
_cell.length_c   1.000
_cell.angle_alpha   90.00
_cell.angle_beta   90.00
_cell.angle_gamma   90.00
#
_symmetry.space_group_name_H-M   'P 1'
#
loop_
_entity.id
_entity.type
_entity.pdbx_description
1 polymer ?
#
loop_
_entity_poly.entity_id
_entity_poly.type
_entity_poly.pdbx_seq_one_letter_code
_entity_poly.pdbx_strand_id
1 'polypeptide(L)'
;MSFLFAPSLLLLKWKQLPGMMLAILAVLVIFSAISFLVPEPSYVLFSGLFVIGYLSLTSLHLIHTEQRKLEEWIADSTSTQSVLYPSSHYQSPFATHLRRYSSESERLRLSLTQKLEEISHATEELEHSANEVAKNAEQQGQSATTAAAAVEELNTSISQVASLADQSHLACINAREEALDGNQSLASLSGHIQSMAIKAHETLELIIKLNDNSNIINQMSSVIKDIADQTNLLALNAAIEAARAGDAGRGFAVVADEVRNLAIRSQSSASEITQNIDAIQHYIADVGRYMNHLSQLSEESVNSAQLLKGSLNTICQQTETVTEQVSQVATSALQQSLAANEITQLTDKVRESNDCNIQVAQHTQAVALHLAKLTHRT
;
A
#
# COMPACT_ATOMS: atom_id res chain seq x y z
N MET A 1 -105.75 57.78 -21.80
CA MET A 1 -104.41 57.73 -21.14
C MET A 1 -103.97 56.30 -20.76
N SER A 2 -104.54 55.24 -21.37
CA SER A 2 -104.12 53.84 -21.10
C SER A 2 -103.90 53.00 -22.37
N PHE A 3 -103.89 53.63 -23.55
CA PHE A 3 -103.78 52.93 -24.85
C PHE A 3 -102.45 53.18 -25.60
N LEU A 4 -101.54 54.00 -25.07
CA LEU A 4 -100.24 54.28 -25.70
C LEU A 4 -99.08 53.42 -25.15
N PHE A 5 -99.29 52.65 -24.07
CA PHE A 5 -98.25 51.81 -23.43
C PHE A 5 -98.42 50.30 -23.69
N ALA A 6 -99.47 49.89 -24.42
CA ALA A 6 -99.75 48.47 -24.67
C ALA A 6 -98.75 47.77 -25.62
N PRO A 7 -98.20 48.41 -26.68
CA PRO A 7 -97.23 47.74 -27.56
C PRO A 7 -95.84 47.63 -26.93
N SER A 8 -95.44 48.60 -26.10
CA SER A 8 -94.12 48.64 -25.44
C SER A 8 -93.95 47.59 -24.34
N LEU A 9 -95.04 47.21 -23.69
CA LEU A 9 -95.04 46.19 -22.63
C LEU A 9 -95.01 44.76 -23.20
N LEU A 10 -95.42 44.58 -24.45
CA LEU A 10 -95.43 43.28 -25.13
C LEU A 10 -94.09 42.97 -25.82
N LEU A 11 -93.37 43.99 -26.29
CA LEU A 11 -92.02 43.88 -26.88
C LEU A 11 -90.91 43.58 -25.85
N LEU A 12 -91.12 43.93 -24.58
CA LEU A 12 -90.15 43.66 -23.51
C LEU A 12 -90.21 42.22 -22.97
N LYS A 13 -91.28 41.47 -23.26
CA LYS A 13 -91.50 40.12 -22.70
C LYS A 13 -90.80 38.99 -23.49
N TRP A 14 -90.27 39.24 -24.70
CA TRP A 14 -89.87 38.14 -25.60
C TRP A 14 -88.52 38.28 -26.35
N LYS A 15 -87.56 39.06 -25.84
CA LYS A 15 -86.10 38.85 -26.00
C LYS A 15 -85.34 40.06 -25.41
N GLN A 16 -84.64 39.85 -24.29
CA GLN A 16 -84.10 40.88 -23.40
C GLN A 16 -83.30 42.00 -24.10
N LEU A 17 -82.25 41.68 -24.87
CA LEU A 17 -81.44 42.68 -25.59
C LEU A 17 -82.01 43.10 -26.97
N PRO A 18 -82.50 42.17 -27.82
CA PRO A 18 -83.09 42.52 -29.12
C PRO A 18 -84.39 43.33 -28.99
N GLY A 19 -85.22 43.03 -27.99
CA GLY A 19 -86.46 43.74 -27.72
C GLY A 19 -86.22 45.16 -27.21
N MET A 20 -85.15 45.37 -26.45
CA MET A 20 -84.73 46.71 -26.00
C MET A 20 -84.22 47.55 -27.17
N MET A 21 -83.43 46.97 -28.07
CA MET A 21 -83.00 47.62 -29.31
C MET A 21 -84.20 47.98 -30.20
N LEU A 22 -85.20 47.10 -30.30
CA LEU A 22 -86.41 47.37 -31.07
C LEU A 22 -87.27 48.47 -30.43
N ALA A 23 -87.36 48.53 -29.10
CA ALA A 23 -88.08 49.59 -28.40
C ALA A 23 -87.39 50.95 -28.55
N ILE A 24 -86.05 50.99 -28.44
CA ILE A 24 -85.24 52.19 -28.69
C ILE A 24 -85.42 52.66 -30.14
N LEU A 25 -85.39 51.73 -31.09
CA LEU A 25 -85.57 52.03 -32.51
C LEU A 25 -86.99 52.51 -32.82
N ALA A 26 -88.01 51.92 -32.19
CA ALA A 26 -89.40 52.37 -32.31
C ALA A 26 -89.60 53.78 -31.74
N VAL A 27 -89.01 54.09 -30.58
CA VAL A 27 -89.04 55.44 -29.99
C VAL A 27 -88.30 56.44 -30.88
N LEU A 28 -87.12 56.08 -31.42
CA LEU A 28 -86.37 56.92 -32.36
C LEU A 28 -87.14 57.17 -33.67
N VAL A 29 -87.84 56.16 -34.21
CA VAL A 29 -88.62 56.26 -35.46
C VAL A 29 -89.87 57.11 -35.25
N ILE A 30 -90.65 56.86 -34.19
CA ILE A 30 -91.82 57.69 -33.84
C ILE A 30 -91.37 59.14 -33.61
N PHE A 31 -90.19 59.35 -33.02
CA PHE A 31 -89.66 60.67 -32.73
C PHE A 31 -89.10 61.40 -33.96
N SER A 32 -88.43 60.69 -34.88
CA SER A 32 -88.03 61.22 -36.20
C SER A 32 -89.25 61.73 -36.98
N ALA A 33 -90.35 60.98 -36.94
CA ALA A 33 -91.61 61.39 -37.57
C ALA A 33 -92.22 62.65 -36.92
N ILE A 34 -92.11 62.81 -35.60
CA ILE A 34 -92.62 63.99 -34.87
C ILE A 34 -91.74 65.23 -35.09
N SER A 35 -90.41 65.07 -35.12
CA SER A 35 -89.47 66.18 -35.40
C SER A 35 -89.63 66.74 -36.83
N PHE A 36 -90.10 65.93 -37.77
CA PHE A 36 -90.41 66.37 -39.14
C PHE A 36 -91.71 67.19 -39.23
N LEU A 37 -92.64 67.01 -38.28
CA LEU A 37 -93.95 67.65 -38.29
C LEU A 37 -93.97 69.02 -37.57
N VAL A 38 -93.04 69.26 -36.64
CA VAL A 38 -92.95 70.50 -35.86
C VAL A 38 -91.48 70.94 -35.70
N PRO A 39 -90.96 71.85 -36.54
CA PRO A 39 -89.55 72.27 -36.50
C PRO A 39 -89.33 73.41 -35.50
N GLU A 40 -89.29 73.09 -34.20
CA GLU A 40 -88.94 74.02 -33.11
C GLU A 40 -87.70 73.48 -32.35
N PRO A 41 -86.64 74.27 -32.15
CA PRO A 41 -85.34 73.79 -31.63
C PRO A 41 -85.40 73.29 -30.17
N SER A 42 -86.45 73.63 -29.42
CA SER A 42 -86.65 73.19 -28.04
C SER A 42 -86.98 71.68 -27.93
N TYR A 43 -87.61 71.07 -28.93
CA TYR A 43 -88.03 69.66 -28.88
C TYR A 43 -86.86 68.67 -28.94
N VAL A 44 -85.77 69.04 -29.62
CA VAL A 44 -84.57 68.19 -29.77
C VAL A 44 -83.83 68.03 -28.43
N LEU A 45 -83.84 69.06 -27.58
CA LEU A 45 -83.23 68.99 -26.24
C LEU A 45 -84.07 68.13 -25.29
N PHE A 46 -85.40 68.32 -25.28
CA PHE A 46 -86.29 67.52 -24.43
C PHE A 46 -86.29 66.03 -24.81
N SER A 47 -86.10 65.71 -26.10
CA SER A 47 -86.06 64.33 -26.55
C SER A 47 -84.77 63.60 -26.22
N GLY A 48 -83.63 64.29 -26.28
CA GLY A 48 -82.35 63.74 -25.81
C GLY A 48 -82.45 63.34 -24.34
N LEU A 49 -83.04 64.21 -23.51
CA LEU A 49 -83.29 63.92 -22.09
C LEU A 49 -84.25 62.75 -21.87
N PHE A 50 -85.27 62.58 -22.71
CA PHE A 50 -86.22 61.47 -22.57
C PHE A 50 -85.58 60.12 -22.93
N VAL A 51 -84.75 60.08 -23.99
CA VAL A 51 -84.02 58.85 -24.38
C VAL A 51 -82.97 58.50 -23.32
N ILE A 52 -82.21 59.48 -22.82
CA ILE A 52 -81.24 59.26 -21.73
C ILE A 52 -81.97 58.81 -20.45
N GLY A 53 -83.09 59.45 -20.12
CA GLY A 53 -83.94 59.06 -18.99
C GLY A 53 -84.45 57.63 -19.11
N TYR A 54 -84.97 57.25 -20.27
CA TYR A 54 -85.45 55.90 -20.54
C TYR A 54 -84.33 54.86 -20.49
N LEU A 55 -83.16 55.15 -21.08
CA LEU A 55 -81.99 54.28 -21.02
C LEU A 55 -81.47 54.13 -19.58
N SER A 56 -81.47 55.22 -18.80
CA SER A 56 -81.05 55.18 -17.40
C SER A 56 -82.02 54.39 -16.52
N LEU A 57 -83.33 54.55 -16.70
CA LEU A 57 -84.35 53.81 -15.93
C LEU A 57 -84.35 52.33 -16.29
N THR A 58 -84.20 51.99 -17.57
CA THR A 58 -84.14 50.58 -18.02
C THR A 58 -82.84 49.92 -17.58
N SER A 59 -81.71 50.64 -17.62
CA SER A 59 -80.45 50.17 -17.04
C SER A 59 -80.56 49.97 -15.53
N LEU A 60 -81.13 50.93 -14.79
CA LEU A 60 -81.30 50.82 -13.35
C LEU A 60 -82.28 49.69 -12.97
N HIS A 61 -83.36 49.51 -13.74
CA HIS A 61 -84.29 48.41 -13.53
C HIS A 61 -83.65 47.05 -13.84
N LEU A 62 -82.80 46.97 -14.87
CA LEU A 62 -82.05 45.76 -15.18
C LEU A 62 -81.05 45.44 -14.06
N ILE A 63 -80.33 46.44 -13.56
CA ILE A 63 -79.39 46.28 -12.44
C ILE A 63 -80.15 45.84 -11.18
N HIS A 64 -81.28 46.47 -10.86
CA HIS A 64 -82.04 46.16 -9.65
C HIS A 64 -82.72 44.78 -9.73
N THR A 65 -83.18 44.38 -10.92
CA THR A 65 -83.70 43.02 -11.14
C THR A 65 -82.60 41.97 -11.07
N GLU A 66 -81.39 42.24 -11.56
CA GLU A 66 -80.25 41.35 -11.38
C GLU A 66 -79.78 41.30 -9.92
N GLN A 67 -79.78 42.42 -9.18
CA GLN A 67 -79.46 42.45 -7.75
C GLN A 67 -80.46 41.63 -6.93
N ARG A 68 -81.76 41.80 -7.14
CA ARG A 68 -82.77 41.06 -6.36
C ARG A 68 -82.70 39.55 -6.61
N LYS A 69 -82.47 39.15 -7.86
CA LYS A 69 -82.22 37.74 -8.21
C LYS A 69 -80.96 37.20 -7.54
N LEU A 70 -79.93 38.04 -7.38
CA LEU A 70 -78.70 37.67 -6.69
C LEU A 70 -78.93 37.50 -5.18
N GLU A 71 -79.69 38.39 -4.55
CA GLU A 71 -80.06 38.28 -3.13
C GLU A 71 -80.91 37.03 -2.87
N GLU A 72 -81.89 36.75 -3.74
CA GLU A 72 -82.70 35.53 -3.68
C GLU A 72 -81.83 34.27 -3.85
N TRP A 73 -80.86 34.29 -4.78
CA TRP A 73 -79.94 33.17 -4.99
C TRP A 73 -78.96 32.98 -3.82
N ILE A 74 -78.41 34.06 -3.26
CA ILE A 74 -77.53 34.00 -2.10
C ILE A 74 -78.29 33.43 -0.90
N ALA A 75 -79.53 33.89 -0.65
CA ALA A 75 -80.37 33.39 0.42
C ALA A 75 -80.66 31.88 0.30
N ASP A 76 -80.99 31.39 -0.90
CA ASP A 76 -81.25 29.96 -1.18
C ASP A 76 -79.96 29.10 -1.07
N SER A 77 -78.82 29.68 -1.45
CA SER A 77 -77.51 29.02 -1.31
C SER A 77 -76.99 28.95 0.13
N THR A 78 -77.55 29.75 1.06
CA THR A 78 -77.14 29.76 2.47
C THR A 78 -77.78 28.60 3.26
N SER A 79 -78.92 28.05 2.80
CA SER A 79 -79.60 26.91 3.43
C SER A 79 -79.05 25.54 3.03
N THR A 80 -78.22 25.48 1.99
CA THR A 80 -77.68 24.22 1.47
C THR A 80 -76.17 24.31 1.52
N GLN A 81 -75.54 23.53 2.40
CA GLN A 81 -74.08 23.44 2.59
C GLN A 81 -73.37 22.78 1.39
N SER A 82 -73.90 23.00 0.17
CA SER A 82 -73.43 22.49 -1.10
C SER A 82 -72.89 23.67 -1.90
N VAL A 83 -71.59 23.60 -2.17
CA VAL A 83 -70.78 24.41 -3.09
C VAL A 83 -71.60 25.11 -4.19
N LEU A 84 -71.33 26.40 -4.39
CA LEU A 84 -71.79 27.28 -5.48
C LEU A 84 -71.95 26.57 -6.85
N TYR A 85 -73.04 25.84 -7.05
CA TYR A 85 -73.43 25.27 -8.34
C TYR A 85 -74.87 25.70 -8.61
N PRO A 86 -75.09 26.72 -9.45
CA PRO A 86 -76.43 27.18 -9.75
C PRO A 86 -77.20 26.09 -10.50
N SER A 87 -78.43 25.82 -10.07
CA SER A 87 -79.37 24.94 -10.75
C SER A 87 -79.49 25.34 -12.23
N SER A 88 -79.71 24.34 -13.10
CA SER A 88 -79.72 24.47 -14.57
C SER A 88 -80.75 25.45 -15.15
N HIS A 89 -81.60 26.05 -14.29
CA HIS A 89 -82.69 26.93 -14.67
C HIS A 89 -82.33 28.43 -14.69
N TYR A 90 -81.15 28.84 -14.21
CA TYR A 90 -80.75 30.26 -14.16
C TYR A 90 -79.65 30.59 -15.18
N GLN A 91 -80.01 31.32 -16.25
CA GLN A 91 -79.09 31.80 -17.30
C GLN A 91 -79.02 33.33 -17.31
N SER A 92 -78.35 33.91 -16.31
CA SER A 92 -77.89 35.31 -16.35
C SER A 92 -76.41 35.34 -16.79
N PRO A 93 -75.98 36.29 -17.65
CA PRO A 93 -74.56 36.47 -17.99
C PRO A 93 -73.68 36.64 -16.74
N PHE A 94 -74.18 37.21 -15.65
CA PHE A 94 -73.42 37.35 -14.41
C PHE A 94 -73.26 36.00 -13.68
N ALA A 95 -74.34 35.22 -13.58
CA ALA A 95 -74.32 33.89 -12.95
C ALA A 95 -73.40 32.90 -13.66
N THR A 96 -73.28 32.98 -14.99
CA THR A 96 -72.33 32.16 -15.75
C THR A 96 -70.88 32.58 -15.53
N HIS A 97 -70.58 33.89 -15.42
CA HIS A 97 -69.24 34.38 -15.06
C HIS A 97 -68.84 33.97 -13.63
N LEU A 98 -69.75 34.08 -12.67
CA LEU A 98 -69.50 33.69 -11.27
C LEU A 98 -69.27 32.18 -11.14
N ARG A 99 -70.02 31.36 -11.88
CA ARG A 99 -69.80 29.91 -11.96
C ARG A 99 -68.45 29.55 -12.59
N ARG A 100 -68.05 30.27 -13.65
CA ARG A 100 -66.73 30.08 -14.27
C ARG A 100 -65.63 30.41 -13.27
N TYR A 101 -65.72 31.56 -12.61
CA TYR A 101 -64.76 31.99 -11.59
C TYR A 101 -64.69 31.02 -10.40
N SER A 102 -65.82 30.54 -9.88
CA SER A 102 -65.83 29.57 -8.77
C SER A 102 -65.21 28.23 -9.17
N SER A 103 -65.52 27.72 -10.37
CA SER A 103 -64.90 26.49 -10.89
C SER A 103 -63.41 26.63 -11.19
N GLU A 104 -62.98 27.80 -11.65
CA GLU A 104 -61.56 28.12 -11.89
C GLU A 104 -60.78 28.25 -10.58
N SER A 105 -61.37 28.91 -9.58
CA SER A 105 -60.82 29.00 -8.23
C SER A 105 -60.70 27.62 -7.56
N GLU A 106 -61.68 26.73 -7.72
CA GLU A 106 -61.62 25.39 -7.14
C GLU A 106 -60.56 24.52 -7.84
N ARG A 107 -60.44 24.64 -9.17
CA ARG A 107 -59.36 23.97 -9.92
C ARG A 107 -57.98 24.45 -9.48
N LEU A 108 -57.81 25.76 -9.30
CA LEU A 108 -56.57 26.34 -8.80
C LEU A 108 -56.25 25.84 -7.39
N ARG A 109 -57.26 25.78 -6.50
CA ARG A 109 -57.12 25.27 -5.13
C ARG A 109 -56.69 23.80 -5.12
N LEU A 110 -57.38 22.94 -5.89
CA LEU A 110 -57.03 21.53 -6.02
C LEU A 110 -55.62 21.33 -6.59
N SER A 111 -55.25 22.09 -7.63
CA SER A 111 -53.90 22.06 -8.20
C SER A 111 -52.85 22.52 -7.19
N LEU A 112 -53.14 23.52 -6.36
CA LEU A 112 -52.24 24.00 -5.32
C LEU A 112 -52.06 22.95 -4.23
N THR A 113 -53.14 22.33 -3.76
CA THR A 113 -53.09 21.25 -2.78
C THR A 113 -52.25 20.08 -3.28
N GLN A 114 -52.45 19.64 -4.53
CA GLN A 114 -51.63 18.58 -5.12
C GLN A 114 -50.14 18.96 -5.19
N LYS A 115 -49.83 20.21 -5.56
CA LYS A 115 -48.43 20.69 -5.60
C LYS A 115 -47.81 20.76 -4.21
N LEU A 116 -48.58 21.13 -3.18
CA LEU A 116 -48.11 21.15 -1.80
C LEU A 116 -47.86 19.73 -1.25
N GLU A 117 -48.69 18.76 -1.63
CA GLU A 117 -48.51 17.34 -1.29
C GLU A 117 -47.26 16.75 -1.98
N GLU A 118 -47.04 17.05 -3.27
CA GLU A 118 -45.80 16.72 -3.98
C GLU A 118 -44.56 17.33 -3.32
N ILE A 119 -44.63 18.60 -2.89
CA ILE A 119 -43.54 19.25 -2.14
C ILE A 119 -43.32 18.57 -0.79
N SER A 120 -44.40 18.23 -0.07
CA SER A 120 -44.29 17.55 1.23
C SER A 120 -43.55 16.22 1.10
N HIS A 121 -43.94 15.38 0.14
CA HIS A 121 -43.24 14.13 -0.14
C HIS A 121 -41.78 14.35 -0.54
N ALA A 122 -41.50 15.30 -1.44
CA ALA A 122 -40.13 15.63 -1.82
C ALA A 122 -39.29 16.11 -0.61
N THR A 123 -39.88 16.83 0.34
CA THR A 123 -39.17 17.26 1.56
C THR A 123 -38.88 16.11 2.51
N GLU A 124 -39.77 15.14 2.64
CA GLU A 124 -39.53 13.92 3.43
C GLU A 124 -38.39 13.09 2.82
N GLU A 125 -38.38 12.93 1.49
CA GLU A 125 -37.28 12.25 0.78
C GLU A 125 -35.95 13.00 0.92
N LEU A 126 -35.96 14.33 0.87
CA LEU A 126 -34.76 15.15 1.08
C LEU A 126 -34.23 15.02 2.51
N GLU A 127 -35.10 15.01 3.52
CA GLU A 127 -34.69 14.80 4.91
C GLU A 127 -34.08 13.40 5.09
N HIS A 128 -34.72 12.37 4.53
CA HIS A 128 -34.19 11.01 4.59
C HIS A 128 -32.82 10.92 3.92
N SER A 129 -32.69 11.44 2.70
CA SER A 129 -31.43 11.46 1.94
C SER A 129 -30.33 12.22 2.68
N ALA A 130 -30.66 13.37 3.29
CA ALA A 130 -29.72 14.14 4.09
C ALA A 130 -29.22 13.35 5.31
N ASN A 131 -30.12 12.66 6.03
CA ASN A 131 -29.74 11.81 7.16
C ASN A 131 -28.83 10.65 6.72
N GLU A 132 -29.11 10.01 5.58
CA GLU A 132 -28.24 8.97 5.03
C GLU A 132 -26.86 9.49 4.65
N VAL A 133 -26.78 10.67 4.00
CA VAL A 133 -25.50 11.31 3.66
C VAL A 133 -24.70 11.63 4.93
N ALA A 134 -25.33 12.19 5.97
CA ALA A 134 -24.65 12.50 7.23
C ALA A 134 -24.09 11.24 7.89
N LYS A 135 -24.89 10.17 7.96
CA LYS A 135 -24.47 8.88 8.53
C LYS A 135 -23.32 8.25 7.74
N ASN A 136 -23.39 8.28 6.40
CA ASN A 136 -22.34 7.74 5.54
C ASN A 136 -21.04 8.56 5.69
N ALA A 137 -21.13 9.88 5.79
CA ALA A 137 -19.98 10.75 6.01
C ALA A 137 -19.32 10.50 7.37
N GLU A 138 -20.11 10.28 8.44
CA GLU A 138 -19.60 9.91 9.76
C GLU A 138 -18.85 8.56 9.72
N GLN A 139 -19.43 7.55 9.07
CA GLN A 139 -18.78 6.24 8.89
C GLN A 139 -17.49 6.33 8.07
N GLN A 140 -17.46 7.15 7.01
CA GLN A 140 -16.26 7.41 6.24
C GLN A 140 -15.21 8.15 7.07
N GLY A 141 -15.60 9.08 7.95
CA GLY A 141 -14.69 9.78 8.87
C GLY A 141 -14.03 8.84 9.87
N GLN A 142 -14.80 7.90 10.43
CA GLN A 142 -14.24 6.84 11.28
C GLN A 142 -13.28 5.94 10.52
N SER A 143 -13.62 5.56 9.29
CA SER A 143 -12.76 4.73 8.43
C SER A 143 -11.45 5.45 8.08
N ALA A 144 -11.51 6.76 7.81
CA ALA A 144 -10.34 7.60 7.58
C ALA A 144 -9.45 7.68 8.84
N THR A 145 -10.03 7.80 10.03
CA THR A 145 -9.27 7.81 11.29
C THR A 145 -8.51 6.50 11.50
N THR A 146 -9.17 5.36 11.26
CA THR A 146 -8.53 4.04 11.32
C THR A 146 -7.43 3.90 10.27
N ALA A 147 -7.65 4.40 9.04
CA ALA A 147 -6.64 4.39 8.00
C ALA A 147 -5.41 5.23 8.37
N ALA A 148 -5.60 6.42 8.96
CA ALA A 148 -4.49 7.26 9.44
C ALA A 148 -3.65 6.54 10.50
N ALA A 149 -4.29 5.88 11.46
CA ALA A 149 -3.58 5.10 12.48
C ALA A 149 -2.76 3.95 11.87
N ALA A 150 -3.33 3.22 10.91
CA ALA A 150 -2.61 2.15 10.20
C ALA A 150 -1.41 2.68 9.40
N VAL A 151 -1.53 3.87 8.81
CA VAL A 151 -0.42 4.52 8.08
C VAL A 151 0.71 4.95 9.01
N GLU A 152 0.40 5.40 10.23
CA GLU A 152 1.43 5.71 11.23
C GLU A 152 2.21 4.46 11.69
N GLU A 153 1.50 3.34 11.88
CA GLU A 153 2.14 2.05 12.17
C GLU A 153 2.99 1.56 10.98
N LEU A 154 2.51 1.76 9.75
CA LEU A 154 3.29 1.49 8.53
C LEU A 154 4.57 2.32 8.47
N ASN A 155 4.51 3.62 8.76
CA ASN A 155 5.68 4.51 8.80
C ASN A 155 6.72 4.03 9.82
N THR A 156 6.27 3.64 11.01
CA THR A 156 7.14 3.06 12.05
C THR A 156 7.83 1.79 11.53
N SER A 157 7.06 0.89 10.90
CA SER A 157 7.58 -0.35 10.34
C SER A 157 8.57 -0.11 9.20
N ILE A 158 8.30 0.84 8.32
CA ILE A 158 9.20 1.23 7.22
C ILE A 158 10.52 1.78 7.77
N SER A 159 10.48 2.62 8.81
CA SER A 159 11.69 3.13 9.47
C SER A 159 12.50 2.01 10.09
N GLN A 160 11.85 1.01 10.69
CA GLN A 160 12.54 -0.15 11.25
C GLN A 160 13.19 -1.02 10.17
N VAL A 161 12.51 -1.24 9.03
CA VAL A 161 13.07 -1.96 7.87
C VAL A 161 14.28 -1.23 7.31
N ALA A 162 14.22 0.11 7.18
CA ALA A 162 15.35 0.91 6.72
C ALA A 162 16.57 0.80 7.67
N SER A 163 16.33 0.86 9.00
CA SER A 163 17.40 0.66 9.98
C SER A 163 17.99 -0.75 9.93
N LEU A 164 17.17 -1.77 9.72
CA LEU A 164 17.63 -3.16 9.61
C LEU A 164 18.45 -3.38 8.33
N ALA A 165 18.07 -2.74 7.23
CA ALA A 165 18.84 -2.74 6.00
C ALA A 165 20.24 -2.14 6.22
N ASP A 166 20.33 -0.99 6.88
CA ASP A 166 21.63 -0.34 7.16
C ASP A 166 22.53 -1.22 8.07
N GLN A 167 21.97 -1.82 9.12
CA GLN A 167 22.70 -2.77 9.96
C GLN A 167 23.16 -4.01 9.18
N SER A 168 22.32 -4.53 8.29
CA SER A 168 22.65 -5.69 7.44
C SER A 168 23.76 -5.34 6.45
N HIS A 169 23.76 -4.11 5.92
CA HIS A 169 24.82 -3.60 5.05
C HIS A 169 26.17 -3.59 5.75
N LEU A 170 26.23 -3.03 6.97
CA LEU A 170 27.45 -3.01 7.79
C LEU A 170 27.93 -4.42 8.13
N ALA A 171 27.00 -5.33 8.47
CA ALA A 171 27.35 -6.74 8.73
C ALA A 171 27.96 -7.42 7.49
N CYS A 172 27.46 -7.14 6.29
CA CYS A 172 28.03 -7.67 5.05
C CYS A 172 29.43 -7.11 4.78
N ILE A 173 29.66 -5.82 5.03
CA ILE A 173 30.99 -5.20 4.89
C ILE A 173 32.00 -5.89 5.82
N ASN A 174 31.64 -6.05 7.10
CA ASN A 174 32.52 -6.68 8.09
C ASN A 174 32.80 -8.15 7.73
N ALA A 175 31.77 -8.91 7.34
CA ALA A 175 31.94 -10.30 6.92
C ALA A 175 32.86 -10.44 5.70
N ARG A 176 32.80 -9.48 4.76
CA ARG A 176 33.70 -9.45 3.60
C ARG A 176 35.14 -9.14 4.02
N GLU A 177 35.34 -8.19 4.93
CA GLU A 177 36.66 -7.85 5.46
C GLU A 177 37.28 -9.06 6.19
N GLU A 178 36.54 -9.71 7.07
CA GLU A 178 36.99 -10.93 7.77
C GLU A 178 37.35 -12.07 6.79
N ALA A 179 36.59 -12.23 5.70
CA ALA A 179 36.89 -13.22 4.67
C ALA A 179 38.18 -12.89 3.89
N LEU A 180 38.44 -11.60 3.62
CA LEU A 180 39.67 -11.15 2.98
C LEU A 180 40.89 -11.35 3.90
N ASP A 181 40.77 -11.00 5.17
CA ASP A 181 41.81 -11.23 6.19
C ASP A 181 42.09 -12.73 6.39
N GLY A 182 41.03 -13.54 6.40
CA GLY A 182 41.12 -15.00 6.41
C GLY A 182 41.91 -15.53 5.21
N ASN A 183 41.65 -15.00 4.00
CA ASN A 183 42.36 -15.36 2.78
C ASN A 183 43.86 -15.00 2.85
N GLN A 184 44.20 -13.83 3.41
CA GLN A 184 45.60 -13.44 3.61
C GLN A 184 46.31 -14.35 4.62
N SER A 185 45.64 -14.67 5.72
CA SER A 185 46.15 -15.59 6.75
C SER A 185 46.40 -16.99 6.18
N LEU A 186 45.49 -17.48 5.33
CA LEU A 186 45.64 -18.73 4.60
C LEU A 186 46.82 -18.74 3.64
N ALA A 187 47.03 -17.65 2.91
CA ALA A 187 48.19 -17.53 2.02
C ALA A 187 49.51 -17.62 2.80
N SER A 188 49.59 -16.96 3.97
CA SER A 188 50.75 -17.06 4.86
C SER A 188 50.93 -18.49 5.39
N LEU A 189 49.84 -19.15 5.80
CA LEU A 189 49.87 -20.53 6.30
C LEU A 189 50.36 -21.50 5.22
N SER A 190 49.85 -21.40 3.99
CA SER A 190 50.33 -22.22 2.87
C SER A 190 51.82 -22.01 2.60
N GLY A 191 52.32 -20.76 2.70
CA GLY A 191 53.74 -20.46 2.59
C GLY A 191 54.58 -21.14 3.68
N HIS A 192 54.13 -21.12 4.93
CA HIS A 192 54.81 -21.83 6.03
C HIS A 192 54.83 -23.35 5.82
N ILE A 193 53.72 -23.94 5.36
CA ILE A 193 53.64 -25.38 5.09
C ILE A 193 54.58 -25.77 3.94
N GLN A 194 54.65 -24.98 2.87
CA GLN A 194 55.60 -25.21 1.78
C GLN A 194 57.05 -25.13 2.27
N SER A 195 57.38 -24.14 3.11
CA SER A 195 58.70 -24.06 3.73
C SER A 195 59.01 -25.29 4.59
N MET A 196 58.02 -25.81 5.31
CA MET A 196 58.16 -27.03 6.12
C MET A 196 58.45 -28.25 5.25
N ALA A 197 57.78 -28.40 4.10
CA ALA A 197 58.04 -29.46 3.14
C ALA A 197 59.48 -29.39 2.59
N ILE A 198 59.95 -28.18 2.24
CA ILE A 198 61.34 -27.96 1.81
C ILE A 198 62.34 -28.38 2.90
N LYS A 199 62.10 -27.99 4.17
CA LYS A 199 62.96 -28.38 5.30
C LYS A 199 62.94 -29.88 5.59
N ALA A 200 61.80 -30.55 5.39
CA ALA A 200 61.74 -32.01 5.48
C ALA A 200 62.61 -32.67 4.39
N HIS A 201 62.58 -32.13 3.17
CA HIS A 201 63.42 -32.62 2.07
C HIS A 201 64.92 -32.39 2.32
N GLU A 202 65.32 -31.19 2.74
CA GLU A 202 66.72 -30.90 3.13
C GLU A 202 67.20 -31.86 4.24
N THR A 203 66.33 -32.15 5.21
CA THR A 203 66.64 -33.10 6.29
C THR A 203 66.83 -34.52 5.77
N LEU A 204 66.00 -34.95 4.80
CA LEU A 204 66.14 -36.25 4.16
C LEU A 204 67.49 -36.38 3.43
N GLU A 205 67.95 -35.34 2.74
CA GLU A 205 69.27 -35.35 2.10
C GLU A 205 70.42 -35.49 3.11
N LEU A 206 70.32 -34.83 4.26
CA LEU A 206 71.31 -34.95 5.35
C LEU A 206 71.34 -36.36 5.94
N ILE A 207 70.18 -36.99 6.08
CA ILE A 207 70.05 -38.37 6.57
C ILE A 207 70.67 -39.36 5.59
N ILE A 208 70.50 -39.16 4.28
CA ILE A 208 71.14 -39.99 3.24
C ILE A 208 72.67 -39.90 3.39
N LYS A 209 73.23 -38.69 3.51
CA LYS A 209 74.67 -38.50 3.73
C LYS A 209 75.16 -39.16 5.03
N LEU A 210 74.35 -39.09 6.10
CA LEU A 210 74.69 -39.74 7.37
C LEU A 210 74.67 -41.27 7.26
N ASN A 211 73.74 -41.83 6.46
CA ASN A 211 73.68 -43.26 6.17
C ASN A 211 74.93 -43.73 5.42
N ASP A 212 75.35 -42.98 4.40
CA ASP A 212 76.56 -43.28 3.63
C ASP A 212 77.81 -43.24 4.51
N ASN A 213 77.94 -42.23 5.38
CA ASN A 213 79.02 -42.15 6.35
C ASN A 213 79.01 -43.32 7.34
N SER A 214 77.82 -43.75 7.80
CA SER A 214 77.67 -44.90 8.69
C SER A 214 78.11 -46.20 8.01
N ASN A 215 77.80 -46.37 6.72
CA ASN A 215 78.28 -47.51 5.92
C ASN A 215 79.81 -47.53 5.81
N ILE A 216 80.44 -46.36 5.62
CA ILE A 216 81.91 -46.25 5.57
C ILE A 216 82.53 -46.65 6.91
N ILE A 217 81.96 -46.20 8.04
CA ILE A 217 82.45 -46.57 9.38
C ILE A 217 82.31 -48.09 9.60
N ASN A 218 81.21 -48.68 9.18
CA ASN A 218 81.02 -50.14 9.28
C ASN A 218 82.08 -50.91 8.46
N GLN A 219 82.41 -50.44 7.24
CA GLN A 219 83.51 -51.01 6.44
C GLN A 219 84.87 -50.87 7.15
N MET A 220 85.17 -49.69 7.70
CA MET A 220 86.41 -49.47 8.44
C MET A 220 86.51 -50.37 9.69
N SER A 221 85.40 -50.54 10.43
CA SER A 221 85.34 -51.42 11.59
C SER A 221 85.60 -52.89 11.21
N SER A 222 85.05 -53.34 10.07
CA SER A 222 85.35 -54.68 9.52
C SER A 222 86.83 -54.85 9.24
N VAL A 223 87.49 -53.86 8.61
CA VAL A 223 88.94 -53.92 8.34
C VAL A 223 89.74 -53.94 9.64
N ILE A 224 89.36 -53.17 10.67
CA ILE A 224 90.02 -53.20 11.98
C ILE A 224 89.89 -54.58 12.63
N LYS A 225 88.70 -55.20 12.53
CA LYS A 225 88.45 -56.55 13.03
C LYS A 225 89.36 -57.57 12.33
N ASP A 226 89.46 -57.50 11.01
CA ASP A 226 90.32 -58.38 10.21
C ASP A 226 91.81 -58.20 10.58
N ILE A 227 92.27 -56.96 10.76
CA ILE A 227 93.64 -56.66 11.21
C ILE A 227 93.88 -57.20 12.62
N ALA A 228 92.92 -57.04 13.53
CA ALA A 228 93.01 -57.56 14.89
C ALA A 228 93.08 -59.09 14.89
N ASP A 229 92.29 -59.77 14.07
CA ASP A 229 92.34 -61.23 13.92
C ASP A 229 93.68 -61.71 13.36
N GLN A 230 94.20 -61.04 12.32
CA GLN A 230 95.54 -61.33 11.78
C GLN A 230 96.63 -61.10 12.83
N THR A 231 96.55 -60.02 13.59
CA THR A 231 97.52 -59.69 14.66
C THR A 231 97.46 -60.72 15.79
N ASN A 232 96.27 -61.17 16.16
CA ASN A 232 96.07 -62.23 17.15
C ASN A 232 96.69 -63.57 16.68
N LEU A 233 96.53 -63.93 15.41
CA LEU A 233 97.17 -65.12 14.83
C LEU A 233 98.70 -64.99 14.76
N LEU A 234 99.22 -63.82 14.37
CA LEU A 234 100.66 -63.55 14.37
C LEU A 234 101.26 -63.64 15.78
N ALA A 235 100.58 -63.04 16.77
CA ALA A 235 100.99 -63.09 18.17
C ALA A 235 100.97 -64.52 18.74
N LEU A 236 99.96 -65.32 18.38
CA LEU A 236 99.91 -66.74 18.74
C LEU A 236 101.09 -67.51 18.14
N ASN A 237 101.41 -67.32 16.87
CA ASN A 237 102.56 -67.95 16.23
C ASN A 237 103.89 -67.53 16.90
N ALA A 238 104.01 -66.25 17.26
CA ALA A 238 105.18 -65.75 17.99
C ALA A 238 105.30 -66.35 19.41
N ALA A 239 104.19 -66.50 20.13
CA ALA A 239 104.16 -67.14 21.44
C ALA A 239 104.59 -68.62 21.37
N ILE A 240 104.13 -69.34 20.34
CA ILE A 240 104.54 -70.73 20.07
C ILE A 240 106.05 -70.82 19.82
N GLU A 241 106.60 -69.95 18.97
CA GLU A 241 108.03 -69.99 18.65
C GLU A 241 108.90 -69.52 19.84
N ALA A 242 108.42 -68.57 20.64
CA ALA A 242 109.06 -68.16 21.88
C ALA A 242 109.11 -69.31 22.91
N ALA A 243 108.03 -70.10 23.04
CA ALA A 243 108.01 -71.30 23.87
C ALA A 243 109.00 -72.37 23.36
N ARG A 244 109.14 -72.49 22.03
CA ARG A 244 110.06 -73.43 21.38
C ARG A 244 111.54 -73.09 21.62
N ALA A 245 111.86 -71.80 21.78
CA ALA A 245 113.21 -71.32 22.09
C ALA A 245 113.62 -71.49 23.57
N GLY A 246 112.72 -71.98 24.44
CA GLY A 246 113.01 -72.22 25.86
C GLY A 246 113.38 -70.95 26.63
N ASP A 247 114.44 -71.02 27.45
CA ASP A 247 114.86 -69.90 28.31
C ASP A 247 115.27 -68.64 27.53
N ALA A 248 115.77 -68.79 26.30
CA ALA A 248 116.13 -67.67 25.43
C ALA A 248 114.91 -66.90 24.88
N GLY A 249 113.74 -67.54 24.82
CA GLY A 249 112.50 -66.97 24.29
C GLY A 249 111.60 -66.28 25.33
N ARG A 250 111.95 -66.33 26.62
CA ARG A 250 111.06 -65.91 27.73
C ARG A 250 110.60 -64.45 27.64
N GLY A 251 111.48 -63.55 27.20
CA GLY A 251 111.12 -62.14 26.98
C GLY A 251 110.20 -61.94 25.77
N PHE A 252 110.39 -62.71 24.70
CA PHE A 252 109.53 -62.69 23.52
C PHE A 252 108.14 -63.25 23.80
N ALA A 253 108.02 -64.27 24.66
CA ALA A 253 106.74 -64.84 25.06
C ALA A 253 105.84 -63.79 25.74
N VAL A 254 106.40 -62.98 26.65
CA VAL A 254 105.65 -61.91 27.34
C VAL A 254 105.16 -60.86 26.35
N VAL A 255 105.99 -60.46 25.38
CA VAL A 255 105.60 -59.50 24.35
C VAL A 255 104.51 -60.09 23.44
N ALA A 256 104.63 -61.36 23.06
CA ALA A 256 103.63 -62.04 22.23
C ALA A 256 102.26 -62.12 22.93
N ASP A 257 102.23 -62.44 24.23
CA ASP A 257 100.97 -62.44 25.01
C ASP A 257 100.35 -61.03 25.16
N GLU A 258 101.17 -59.99 25.32
CA GLU A 258 100.68 -58.61 25.38
C GLU A 258 100.09 -58.15 24.03
N VAL A 259 100.76 -58.46 22.91
CA VAL A 259 100.27 -58.18 21.56
C VAL A 259 98.96 -58.95 21.30
N ARG A 260 98.88 -60.21 21.74
CA ARG A 260 97.66 -61.03 21.64
C ARG A 260 96.50 -60.39 22.42
N ASN A 261 96.73 -59.97 23.66
CA ASN A 261 95.71 -59.27 24.45
C ASN A 261 95.26 -57.95 23.80
N LEU A 262 96.20 -57.19 23.23
CA LEU A 262 95.88 -55.95 22.52
C LEU A 262 95.03 -56.22 21.28
N ALA A 263 95.33 -57.29 20.54
CA ALA A 263 94.55 -57.72 19.39
C ALA A 263 93.11 -58.11 19.77
N ILE A 264 92.92 -58.91 20.83
CA ILE A 264 91.59 -59.27 21.35
C ILE A 264 90.80 -58.02 21.77
N ARG A 265 91.44 -57.08 22.47
CA ARG A 265 90.80 -55.81 22.86
C ARG A 265 90.40 -54.96 21.65
N SER A 266 91.25 -54.91 20.62
CA SER A 266 90.97 -54.20 19.37
C SER A 266 89.77 -54.82 18.65
N GLN A 267 89.70 -56.16 18.58
CA GLN A 267 88.59 -56.88 17.99
C GLN A 267 87.26 -56.62 18.73
N SER A 268 87.28 -56.65 20.07
CA SER A 268 86.11 -56.33 20.89
C SER A 268 85.63 -54.90 20.65
N SER A 269 86.56 -53.94 20.59
CA SER A 269 86.25 -52.53 20.34
C SER A 269 85.65 -52.31 18.95
N ALA A 270 86.18 -52.98 17.91
CA ALA A 270 85.60 -52.95 16.57
C ALA A 270 84.17 -53.53 16.56
N SER A 271 83.93 -54.62 17.28
CA SER A 271 82.59 -55.20 17.40
C SER A 271 81.59 -54.27 18.08
N GLU A 272 82.01 -53.55 19.14
CA GLU A 272 81.18 -52.54 19.80
C GLU A 272 80.90 -51.34 18.87
N ILE A 273 81.87 -50.90 18.08
CA ILE A 273 81.66 -49.85 17.07
C ILE A 273 80.59 -50.29 16.06
N THR A 274 80.69 -51.51 15.52
CA THR A 274 79.70 -52.04 14.56
C THR A 274 78.29 -52.07 15.18
N GLN A 275 78.14 -52.57 16.40
CA GLN A 275 76.83 -52.57 17.09
C GLN A 275 76.24 -51.17 17.26
N ASN A 276 77.06 -50.19 17.63
CA ASN A 276 76.60 -48.80 17.77
C ASN A 276 76.21 -48.19 16.42
N ILE A 277 76.96 -48.48 15.35
CA ILE A 277 76.64 -47.99 14.00
C ILE A 277 75.37 -48.63 13.46
N ASP A 278 75.14 -49.92 13.71
CA ASP A 278 73.89 -50.60 13.31
C ASP A 278 72.65 -49.99 14.00
N ALA A 279 72.80 -49.57 15.27
CA ALA A 279 71.77 -48.82 15.99
C ALA A 279 71.54 -47.43 15.39
N ILE A 280 72.61 -46.71 15.02
CA ILE A 280 72.52 -45.42 14.32
C ILE A 280 71.79 -45.58 12.97
N GLN A 281 72.07 -46.63 12.21
CA GLN A 281 71.39 -46.92 10.95
C GLN A 281 69.89 -47.18 11.13
N HIS A 282 69.47 -47.83 12.22
CA HIS A 282 68.06 -47.96 12.57
C HIS A 282 67.41 -46.58 12.80
N TYR A 283 68.04 -45.71 13.58
CA TYR A 283 67.51 -44.36 13.81
C TYR A 283 67.44 -43.54 12.52
N ILE A 284 68.43 -43.64 11.64
CA ILE A 284 68.42 -43.01 10.31
C ILE A 284 67.20 -43.44 9.49
N ALA A 285 66.91 -44.74 9.46
CA ALA A 285 65.75 -45.28 8.75
C ALA A 285 64.41 -44.77 9.34
N ASP A 286 64.33 -44.68 10.67
CA ASP A 286 63.16 -44.12 11.37
C ASP A 286 62.94 -42.65 11.03
N VAL A 287 63.98 -41.82 11.11
CA VAL A 287 63.86 -40.40 10.77
C VAL A 287 63.51 -40.22 9.28
N GLY A 288 64.05 -41.05 8.38
CA GLY A 288 63.66 -41.06 6.97
C GLY A 288 62.17 -41.32 6.75
N ARG A 289 61.58 -42.29 7.49
CA ARG A 289 60.12 -42.53 7.46
C ARG A 289 59.34 -41.34 7.99
N TYR A 290 59.77 -40.72 9.09
CA TYR A 290 59.11 -39.53 9.64
C TYR A 290 59.14 -38.34 8.68
N MET A 291 60.25 -38.09 7.99
CA MET A 291 60.36 -36.99 7.03
C MET A 291 59.48 -37.20 5.79
N ASN A 292 59.39 -38.43 5.28
CA ASN A 292 58.45 -38.76 4.19
C ASN A 292 57.00 -38.52 4.60
N HIS A 293 56.61 -38.97 5.79
CA HIS A 293 55.26 -38.74 6.30
C HIS A 293 54.96 -37.25 6.51
N LEU A 294 55.93 -36.48 7.01
CA LEU A 294 55.79 -35.02 7.16
C LEU A 294 55.60 -34.32 5.80
N SER A 295 56.30 -34.78 4.76
CA SER A 295 56.12 -34.26 3.39
C SER A 295 54.70 -34.51 2.87
N GLN A 296 54.18 -35.73 3.05
CA GLN A 296 52.81 -36.07 2.64
C GLN A 296 51.77 -35.22 3.40
N LEU A 297 51.91 -35.09 4.72
CA LEU A 297 51.01 -34.28 5.54
C LEU A 297 51.03 -32.80 5.14
N SER A 298 52.21 -32.30 4.74
CA SER A 298 52.36 -30.93 4.23
C SER A 298 51.57 -30.72 2.93
N GLU A 299 51.63 -31.68 2.00
CA GLU A 299 50.88 -31.64 0.75
C GLU A 299 49.36 -31.67 0.98
N GLU A 300 48.89 -32.58 1.85
CA GLU A 300 47.48 -32.64 2.27
C GLU A 300 47.01 -31.34 2.93
N SER A 301 47.87 -30.70 3.72
CA SER A 301 47.56 -29.43 4.39
C SER A 301 47.48 -28.27 3.40
N VAL A 302 48.32 -28.23 2.36
CA VAL A 302 48.23 -27.24 1.27
C VAL A 302 46.93 -27.40 0.49
N ASN A 303 46.55 -28.63 0.15
CA ASN A 303 45.28 -28.91 -0.53
C ASN A 303 44.08 -28.47 0.32
N SER A 304 44.11 -28.76 1.63
CA SER A 304 43.07 -28.31 2.57
C SER A 304 42.98 -26.78 2.66
N ALA A 305 44.12 -26.09 2.71
CA ALA A 305 44.16 -24.63 2.67
C ALA A 305 43.56 -24.07 1.38
N GLN A 306 43.81 -24.72 0.24
CA GLN A 306 43.26 -24.29 -1.04
C GLN A 306 41.73 -24.45 -1.13
N LEU A 307 41.19 -25.54 -0.55
CA LEU A 307 39.74 -25.71 -0.41
C LEU A 307 39.12 -24.61 0.46
N LEU A 308 39.75 -24.30 1.60
CA LEU A 308 39.26 -23.26 2.50
C LEU A 308 39.29 -21.87 1.85
N LYS A 309 40.32 -21.56 1.07
CA LYS A 309 40.40 -20.35 0.24
C LYS A 309 39.22 -20.27 -0.74
N GLY A 310 38.82 -21.37 -1.35
CA GLY A 310 37.64 -21.44 -2.22
C GLY A 310 36.34 -21.10 -1.47
N SER A 311 36.17 -21.62 -0.25
CA SER A 311 35.02 -21.30 0.61
C SER A 311 34.98 -19.83 1.02
N LEU A 312 36.12 -19.24 1.40
CA LEU A 312 36.19 -17.81 1.73
C LEU A 312 35.87 -16.92 0.53
N ASN A 313 36.34 -17.27 -0.67
CA ASN A 313 35.95 -16.55 -1.89
C ASN A 313 34.45 -16.63 -2.16
N THR A 314 33.84 -17.79 -1.90
CA THR A 314 32.38 -17.96 -2.02
C THR A 314 31.64 -17.06 -1.03
N ILE A 315 32.14 -16.93 0.20
CA ILE A 315 31.59 -16.01 1.21
C ILE A 315 31.71 -14.55 0.74
N CYS A 316 32.83 -14.14 0.17
CA CYS A 316 32.97 -12.79 -0.42
C CYS A 316 31.92 -12.53 -1.51
N GLN A 317 31.69 -13.48 -2.41
CA GLN A 317 30.70 -13.33 -3.47
C GLN A 317 29.26 -13.29 -2.94
N GLN A 318 28.94 -14.12 -1.95
CA GLN A 318 27.63 -14.13 -1.31
C GLN A 318 27.35 -12.84 -0.55
N THR A 319 28.33 -12.33 0.20
CA THR A 319 28.19 -11.04 0.93
C THR A 319 28.01 -9.86 -0.01
N GLU A 320 28.65 -9.87 -1.19
CA GLU A 320 28.41 -8.86 -2.24
C GLU A 320 26.97 -8.95 -2.79
N THR A 321 26.46 -10.16 -3.03
CA THR A 321 25.07 -10.36 -3.47
C THR A 321 24.07 -9.87 -2.41
N VAL A 322 24.30 -10.18 -1.13
CA VAL A 322 23.43 -9.70 -0.04
C VAL A 322 23.50 -8.18 0.09
N THR A 323 24.68 -7.57 -0.12
CA THR A 323 24.85 -6.11 -0.12
C THR A 323 23.97 -5.44 -1.17
N GLU A 324 23.91 -6.01 -2.39
CA GLU A 324 23.04 -5.51 -3.45
C GLU A 324 21.55 -5.64 -3.09
N GLN A 325 21.14 -6.78 -2.54
CA GLN A 325 19.76 -7.01 -2.09
C GLN A 325 19.35 -6.03 -0.98
N VAL A 326 20.24 -5.77 -0.02
CA VAL A 326 20.03 -4.80 1.06
C VAL A 326 19.84 -3.39 0.51
N SER A 327 20.62 -3.00 -0.50
CA SER A 327 20.46 -1.71 -1.19
C SER A 327 19.09 -1.58 -1.88
N GLN A 328 18.61 -2.67 -2.48
CA GLN A 328 17.27 -2.72 -3.08
C GLN A 328 16.16 -2.60 -2.02
N VAL A 329 16.33 -3.25 -0.86
CA VAL A 329 15.40 -3.13 0.28
C VAL A 329 15.36 -1.70 0.80
N ALA A 330 16.51 -1.05 0.98
CA ALA A 330 16.58 0.35 1.41
C ALA A 330 15.86 1.29 0.43
N THR A 331 16.07 1.08 -0.87
CA THR A 331 15.36 1.83 -1.93
C THR A 331 13.84 1.61 -1.87
N SER A 332 13.41 0.36 -1.66
CA SER A 332 11.99 0.01 -1.56
C SER A 332 11.35 0.63 -0.32
N ALA A 333 12.05 0.64 0.82
CA ALA A 333 11.60 1.29 2.05
C ALA A 333 11.40 2.80 1.85
N LEU A 334 12.32 3.47 1.13
CA LEU A 334 12.16 4.89 0.79
C LEU A 334 10.92 5.14 -0.06
N GLN A 335 10.68 4.30 -1.09
CA GLN A 335 9.47 4.40 -1.92
C GLN A 335 8.19 4.16 -1.11
N GLN A 336 8.19 3.19 -0.21
CA GLN A 336 7.07 2.92 0.68
C GLN A 336 6.79 4.11 1.62
N SER A 337 7.84 4.76 2.14
CA SER A 337 7.69 5.96 2.97
C SER A 337 7.02 7.11 2.19
N LEU A 338 7.40 7.31 0.92
CA LEU A 338 6.75 8.31 0.06
C LEU A 338 5.27 7.98 -0.17
N ALA A 339 4.95 6.72 -0.46
CA ALA A 339 3.56 6.27 -0.64
C ALA A 339 2.72 6.42 0.65
N ALA A 340 3.28 6.09 1.82
CA ALA A 340 2.61 6.25 3.11
C ALA A 340 2.29 7.74 3.40
N ASN A 341 3.21 8.65 3.08
CA ASN A 341 2.97 10.08 3.19
C ASN A 341 1.84 10.56 2.24
N GLU A 342 1.77 10.03 1.02
CA GLU A 342 0.68 10.34 0.08
C GLU A 342 -0.68 9.84 0.60
N ILE A 343 -0.72 8.62 1.16
CA ILE A 343 -1.95 8.07 1.77
C ILE A 343 -2.39 8.93 2.97
N THR A 344 -1.45 9.42 3.77
CA THR A 344 -1.75 10.34 4.89
C THR A 344 -2.47 11.59 4.38
N GLN A 345 -1.94 12.23 3.33
CA GLN A 345 -2.56 13.41 2.70
C GLN A 345 -3.94 13.11 2.11
N LEU A 346 -4.12 11.95 1.48
CA LEU A 346 -5.41 11.53 0.96
C LEU A 346 -6.43 11.30 2.09
N THR A 347 -5.98 10.74 3.21
CA THR A 347 -6.82 10.50 4.38
C THR A 347 -7.31 11.80 5.01
N ASP A 348 -6.44 12.81 5.10
CA ASP A 348 -6.82 14.15 5.54
C ASP A 348 -7.85 14.81 4.61
N LYS A 349 -7.67 14.69 3.28
CA LYS A 349 -8.64 15.19 2.29
C LYS A 349 -10.01 14.51 2.42
N VAL A 350 -10.04 13.21 2.69
CA VAL A 350 -11.31 12.48 2.91
C VAL A 350 -12.00 13.01 4.16
N ARG A 351 -11.26 13.27 5.24
CA ARG A 351 -11.82 13.84 6.48
C ARG A 351 -12.42 15.22 6.24
N GLU A 352 -11.70 16.11 5.55
CA GLU A 352 -12.19 17.44 5.18
C GLU A 352 -13.46 17.36 4.31
N SER A 353 -13.47 16.46 3.33
CA SER A 353 -14.65 16.20 2.47
C SER A 353 -15.85 15.69 3.28
N ASN A 354 -15.63 14.84 4.27
CA ASN A 354 -16.70 14.33 5.13
C ASN A 354 -17.28 15.41 6.03
N ASP A 355 -16.44 16.28 6.60
CA ASP A 355 -16.91 17.42 7.38
C ASP A 355 -17.81 18.34 6.54
N CYS A 356 -17.44 18.58 5.28
CA CYS A 356 -18.27 19.30 4.31
C CYS A 356 -19.60 18.57 4.04
N ASN A 357 -19.57 17.26 3.78
CA ASN A 357 -20.77 16.46 3.54
C ASN A 357 -21.75 16.49 4.72
N ILE A 358 -21.24 16.43 5.96
CA ILE A 358 -22.05 16.53 7.18
C ILE A 358 -22.71 17.92 7.24
N GLN A 359 -21.97 19.00 6.95
CA GLN A 359 -22.54 20.35 6.92
C GLN A 359 -23.62 20.51 5.84
N VAL A 360 -23.38 20.00 4.63
CA VAL A 360 -24.34 20.03 3.52
C VAL A 360 -25.59 19.22 3.85
N ALA A 361 -25.44 18.05 4.47
CA ALA A 361 -26.56 17.24 4.93
C ALA A 361 -27.39 17.97 6.00
N GLN A 362 -26.75 18.55 7.02
CA GLN A 362 -27.43 19.34 8.05
C GLN A 362 -28.17 20.54 7.46
N HIS A 363 -27.56 21.23 6.51
CA HIS A 363 -28.21 22.34 5.81
C HIS A 363 -29.43 21.88 4.99
N THR A 364 -29.29 20.77 4.25
CA THR A 364 -30.37 20.19 3.45
C THR A 364 -31.54 19.74 4.32
N GLN A 365 -31.26 19.12 5.47
CA GLN A 365 -32.27 18.78 6.46
C GLN A 365 -32.98 20.02 7.00
N ALA A 366 -32.25 21.08 7.33
CA ALA A 366 -32.85 22.34 7.80
C ALA A 366 -33.78 22.97 6.75
N VAL A 367 -33.38 22.94 5.47
CA VAL A 367 -34.19 23.41 4.34
C VAL A 367 -35.44 22.54 4.15
N ALA A 368 -35.30 21.22 4.19
CA ALA A 368 -36.42 20.28 4.11
C ALA A 368 -37.45 20.51 5.23
N LEU A 369 -36.99 20.63 6.48
CA LEU A 369 -37.84 20.95 7.63
C LEU A 369 -38.55 22.30 7.49
N HIS A 370 -37.89 23.30 6.90
CA HIS A 370 -38.49 24.60 6.65
C HIS A 370 -39.58 24.52 5.57
N LEU A 371 -39.33 23.82 4.47
CA LEU A 371 -40.31 23.59 3.41
C LEU A 371 -41.52 22.79 3.89
N ALA A 372 -41.30 21.72 4.66
CA ALA A 372 -42.37 20.94 5.29
C ALA A 372 -43.26 21.80 6.21
N LYS A 373 -42.66 22.75 6.95
CA LYS A 373 -43.44 23.71 7.76
C LYS A 373 -44.28 24.67 6.90
N LEU A 374 -43.84 25.02 5.70
CA LEU A 374 -44.56 25.90 4.80
C LEU A 374 -45.74 25.18 4.14
N THR A 375 -45.57 23.93 3.74
CA THR A 375 -46.64 23.11 3.12
C THR A 375 -47.75 22.75 4.09
N HIS A 376 -47.43 22.59 5.38
CA HIS A 376 -48.40 22.22 6.41
C HIS A 376 -49.20 23.43 6.97
N ARG A 377 -48.83 24.67 6.62
CA ARG A 377 -49.41 25.93 7.15
C ARG A 377 -50.48 26.56 6.27
N THR A 378 -50.80 25.95 5.12
CA THR A 378 -51.85 26.37 4.17
C THR A 378 -52.96 25.34 4.15
#